data_AF-A0A453CJU0-F1
#
_entry.id   AF-A0A453CJU0-F1
#
_cell.length_a   1.000
_cell.length_b   1.000
_cell.length_c   1.000
_cell.angle_alpha   90.00
_cell.angle_beta   90.00
_cell.angle_gamma   90.00
#
_symmetry.space_group_name_H-M   'P 1'
#
loop_
_entity.id
_entity.type
_entity.pdbx_description
1 polymer ?
#
loop_
_entity_poly.entity_id
_entity_poly.type
_entity_poly.pdbx_seq_one_letter_code
_entity_poly.pdbx_strand_id
1 'polypeptide(L)'
;MTSAANSTGGANQVEPLALAGCPRVARVVMAAAVKHLTPVALELGGKCPCIFDAVAGRRNLQTSVNRVIFAKWSSCAGQACIAIDYVLVEERFAPTLVCTHARFCLVVI
;
A
#
# COMPACT_ATOMS: atom_id res chain seq x y z
N MET A 1 -4.38 13.81 -11.20
CA MET A 1 -3.86 14.48 -12.40
C MET A 1 -4.03 13.52 -13.56
N THR A 2 -5.11 13.69 -14.31
CA THR A 2 -5.43 13.00 -15.56
C THR A 2 -4.37 13.40 -16.60
N SER A 3 -3.35 12.56 -16.82
CA SER A 3 -2.35 12.81 -17.86
C SER A 3 -2.98 12.51 -19.23
N ALA A 4 -2.85 13.48 -20.13
CA ALA A 4 -3.48 13.52 -21.44
C ALA A 4 -2.95 12.44 -22.39
N ALA A 5 -3.88 11.84 -23.15
CA ALA A 5 -3.58 11.03 -24.32
C ALA A 5 -2.92 11.93 -25.39
N ASN A 6 -1.67 11.64 -25.74
CA ASN A 6 -0.95 12.37 -26.79
C ASN A 6 -1.31 11.77 -28.16
N SER A 7 -1.87 12.58 -29.04
CA SER A 7 -2.50 12.16 -30.30
C SER A 7 -1.50 12.12 -31.47
N THR A 8 -0.60 11.14 -31.50
CA THR A 8 0.24 10.88 -32.70
C THR A 8 0.54 9.40 -32.90
N GLY A 9 -0.14 8.75 -33.86
CA GLY A 9 0.42 7.60 -34.59
C GLY A 9 -0.51 6.41 -34.85
N GLY A 10 -1.08 6.33 -36.07
CA GLY A 10 -1.48 5.07 -36.73
C GLY A 10 -2.76 4.38 -36.24
N ALA A 11 -3.62 3.97 -37.17
CA ALA A 11 -4.92 3.32 -36.94
C ALA A 11 -4.87 1.92 -36.27
N ASN A 12 -3.74 1.54 -35.66
CA ASN A 12 -3.52 0.25 -35.02
C ASN A 12 -2.66 0.32 -33.74
N GLN A 13 -2.39 1.52 -33.20
CA GLN A 13 -1.62 1.68 -31.96
C GLN A 13 -2.56 2.12 -30.83
N VAL A 14 -2.95 1.19 -29.97
CA VAL A 14 -3.69 1.51 -28.74
C VAL A 14 -2.70 1.92 -27.65
N GLU A 15 -2.73 3.20 -27.27
CA GLU A 15 -1.92 3.79 -26.18
C GLU A 15 -2.11 3.00 -24.87
N PRO A 16 -1.03 2.66 -24.15
CA PRO A 16 -1.12 1.99 -22.86
C PRO A 16 -1.86 2.84 -21.82
N LEU A 17 -2.78 2.21 -21.07
CA LEU A 17 -3.58 2.89 -20.05
C LEU A 17 -3.07 2.57 -18.64
N ALA A 18 -2.79 3.60 -17.83
CA ALA A 18 -2.38 3.44 -16.43
C ALA A 18 -3.44 3.99 -15.45
N LEU A 19 -3.76 3.24 -14.41
CA LEU A 19 -4.69 3.65 -13.34
C LEU A 19 -4.14 3.33 -11.95
N ALA A 20 -4.15 4.33 -11.06
CA ALA A 20 -3.86 4.17 -9.64
C ALA A 20 -5.13 4.42 -8.81
N GLY A 21 -5.52 3.46 -7.96
CA GLY A 21 -6.71 3.65 -7.12
C GLY A 21 -7.33 2.37 -6.56
N CYS A 22 -8.67 2.36 -6.47
CA CYS A 22 -9.39 1.27 -5.82
C CYS A 22 -9.71 0.11 -6.78
N PRO A 23 -9.72 -1.15 -6.30
CA PRO A 23 -10.03 -2.33 -7.13
C PRO A 23 -11.41 -2.28 -7.81
N ARG A 24 -12.37 -1.58 -7.20
CA ARG A 24 -13.73 -1.46 -7.75
C ARG A 24 -13.73 -0.71 -9.08
N VAL A 25 -13.04 0.42 -9.16
CA VAL A 25 -12.93 1.22 -10.39
C VAL A 25 -12.04 0.51 -11.41
N ALA A 26 -10.97 -0.14 -10.95
CA ALA A 26 -10.05 -0.87 -11.81
C ALA A 26 -10.74 -1.97 -12.64
N ARG A 27 -11.71 -2.69 -12.05
CA ARG A 27 -12.51 -3.70 -12.78
C ARG A 27 -13.32 -3.09 -13.91
N VAL A 28 -13.91 -1.92 -13.71
CA VAL A 28 -14.69 -1.20 -14.73
C VAL A 28 -13.78 -0.75 -15.87
N VAL A 29 -12.61 -0.22 -15.53
CA VAL A 29 -11.62 0.24 -16.51
C VAL A 29 -11.06 -0.92 -17.32
N MET A 30 -10.77 -2.05 -16.68
CA MET A 30 -10.30 -3.26 -17.38
C MET A 30 -11.37 -3.82 -18.35
N ALA A 31 -12.64 -3.80 -17.96
CA ALA A 31 -13.74 -4.22 -18.84
C ALA A 31 -13.90 -3.30 -20.07
N ALA A 32 -13.60 -2.00 -19.92
CA ALA A 32 -13.58 -1.07 -21.05
C ALA A 32 -12.34 -1.27 -21.95
N ALA A 33 -11.17 -1.50 -21.35
CA ALA A 33 -9.90 -1.69 -22.07
C ALA A 33 -9.88 -2.95 -22.94
N VAL A 34 -10.56 -4.03 -22.51
CA VAL A 34 -10.69 -5.28 -23.27
C VAL A 34 -11.29 -5.07 -24.67
N LYS A 35 -12.22 -4.12 -24.84
CA LYS A 35 -12.87 -3.83 -26.13
C LYS A 35 -11.90 -3.30 -27.18
N HIS A 36 -10.77 -2.74 -26.73
CA HIS A 36 -9.77 -2.12 -27.57
C HIS A 36 -8.43 -2.87 -27.52
N LEU A 37 -8.36 -4.03 -26.85
CA LEU A 37 -7.12 -4.80 -26.63
C LEU A 37 -5.97 -3.92 -26.09
N THR A 38 -6.32 -2.92 -25.30
CA THR A 38 -5.36 -1.94 -24.78
C THR A 38 -4.61 -2.53 -23.59
N PRO A 39 -3.26 -2.51 -23.57
CA PRO A 39 -2.51 -2.92 -22.40
C PRO A 39 -2.80 -1.95 -21.23
N VAL A 40 -3.04 -2.51 -20.04
CA VAL A 40 -3.39 -1.77 -18.83
C VAL A 40 -2.42 -2.04 -17.69
N ALA A 41 -1.98 -0.98 -17.02
CA ALA A 41 -1.24 -1.03 -15.77
C ALA A 41 -2.14 -0.57 -14.61
N LEU A 42 -2.36 -1.43 -13.61
CA LEU A 42 -3.28 -1.18 -12.49
C LEU A 42 -2.52 -1.18 -11.16
N GLU A 43 -2.30 -0.01 -10.60
CA GLU A 43 -1.67 0.20 -9.28
C GLU A 43 -2.76 0.31 -8.21
N LEU A 44 -3.05 -0.81 -7.53
CA LEU A 44 -4.15 -0.90 -6.58
C LEU A 44 -3.65 -0.96 -5.14
N GLY A 45 -4.44 -0.42 -4.22
CA GLY A 45 -4.21 -0.59 -2.79
C GLY A 45 -4.49 -2.03 -2.32
N GLY A 46 -3.86 -2.40 -1.22
CA GLY A 46 -4.06 -3.68 -0.53
C GLY A 46 -3.98 -3.50 0.99
N LYS A 47 -3.98 -4.62 1.73
CA LYS A 47 -3.64 -4.60 3.15
C LYS A 47 -2.18 -5.02 3.34
N CYS A 48 -1.33 -4.12 3.82
CA CYS A 48 0.08 -4.37 3.98
C CYS A 48 0.41 -4.79 5.43
N PRO A 49 0.82 -6.06 5.67
CA PRO A 49 1.28 -6.51 6.98
C PRO A 49 2.70 -6.01 7.30
N CYS A 50 2.99 -5.78 8.57
CA CYS A 50 4.34 -5.69 9.10
C CYS A 50 4.58 -6.77 10.15
N ILE A 51 5.59 -7.61 9.96
CA ILE A 51 5.87 -8.77 10.83
C ILE A 51 7.06 -8.44 11.73
N PHE A 52 6.91 -8.61 13.04
CA PHE A 52 7.99 -8.55 14.00
C PHE A 52 8.38 -9.95 14.45
N ASP A 53 9.59 -10.35 14.06
CA ASP A 53 10.17 -11.63 14.47
C ASP A 53 10.84 -11.53 15.86
N ALA A 54 10.71 -12.62 16.61
CA ALA A 54 11.28 -12.90 17.91
C ALA A 54 12.80 -12.80 18.00
N VAL A 55 13.48 -13.10 16.89
CA VAL A 55 14.95 -13.20 16.83
C VAL A 55 15.61 -11.81 16.87
N ALA A 56 14.85 -10.76 16.54
CA ALA A 56 15.31 -9.38 16.65
C ALA A 56 15.40 -8.97 18.14
N GLY A 57 16.58 -9.14 18.74
CA GLY A 57 16.82 -8.78 20.14
C GLY A 57 16.35 -7.35 20.51
N ARG A 58 16.12 -7.11 21.82
CA ARG A 58 15.50 -5.89 22.39
C ARG A 58 16.02 -4.55 21.85
N ARG A 59 17.31 -4.46 21.45
CA ARG A 59 17.91 -3.22 20.92
C ARG A 59 17.34 -2.79 19.57
N ASN A 60 16.87 -3.71 18.74
CA ASN A 60 16.34 -3.38 17.40
C ASN A 60 14.84 -3.09 17.42
N LEU A 61 14.12 -3.52 18.47
CA LEU A 61 12.67 -3.39 18.54
C LEU A 61 12.23 -1.93 18.52
N GLN A 62 12.84 -1.06 19.34
CA GLN A 62 12.49 0.36 19.41
C GLN A 62 12.71 1.09 18.07
N THR A 63 13.81 0.79 17.37
CA THR A 63 14.10 1.38 16.07
C THR A 63 13.10 0.90 15.01
N SER A 64 12.77 -0.39 15.00
CA SER A 64 11.78 -0.96 14.08
C SER A 64 10.38 -0.39 14.32
N VAL A 65 9.98 -0.28 15.59
CA VAL A 65 8.76 0.38 16.06
C VAL A 65 8.67 1.81 15.53
N ASN A 66 9.71 2.63 15.73
CA ASN A 66 9.74 4.01 15.26
C ASN A 66 9.65 4.11 13.73
N ARG A 67 10.28 3.18 13.00
CA ARG A 67 10.18 3.10 11.54
C ARG A 67 8.77 2.76 11.07
N VAL A 68 8.08 1.84 11.74
CA VAL A 68 6.70 1.48 11.40
C VAL A 68 5.74 2.65 11.64
N ILE A 69 5.88 3.35 12.78
CA ILE A 69 5.09 4.57 13.04
C ILE A 69 5.34 5.60 11.96
N PHE A 70 6.61 5.89 11.68
CA PHE A 70 6.99 6.88 10.68
C PHE A 70 6.46 6.50 9.29
N ALA A 71 6.62 5.24 8.88
CA ALA A 71 6.12 4.76 7.59
C ALA A 71 4.60 4.93 7.46
N LYS A 72 3.84 4.72 8.54
CA LYS A 72 2.38 4.89 8.54
C LYS A 72 1.96 6.37 8.60
N TRP A 73 2.54 7.15 9.51
CA TRP A 73 2.04 8.48 9.90
C TRP A 73 2.81 9.67 9.32
N SER A 74 3.81 9.44 8.48
CA SER A 74 4.53 10.50 7.78
C SER A 74 3.64 11.17 6.71
N SER A 75 4.17 11.53 5.55
CA SER A 75 3.56 12.44 4.57
C SER A 75 2.12 12.13 4.11
N CYS A 76 1.63 10.90 4.29
CA CYS A 76 0.28 10.50 3.89
C CYS A 76 -0.66 10.15 5.06
N ALA A 77 -0.25 10.26 6.33
CA ALA A 77 -1.09 9.96 7.50
C ALA A 77 -1.92 8.64 7.38
N GLY A 78 -1.33 7.59 6.81
CA GLY A 78 -1.96 6.29 6.57
C GLY A 78 -2.73 6.17 5.25
N GLN A 79 -2.91 7.25 4.49
CA GLN A 79 -3.57 7.28 3.18
C GLN A 79 -2.59 6.97 2.04
N ALA A 80 -1.89 5.84 2.13
CA ALA A 80 -1.03 5.35 1.06
C ALA A 80 -1.36 3.88 0.76
N CYS A 81 -1.33 3.50 -0.51
CA CYS A 81 -1.57 2.11 -0.95
C CYS A 81 -0.61 1.09 -0.33
N ILE A 82 0.55 1.55 0.13
CA ILE A 82 1.63 0.77 0.76
C ILE A 82 1.75 1.02 2.28
N ALA A 83 0.80 1.76 2.87
CA ALA A 83 0.83 2.04 4.30
C ALA A 83 0.65 0.75 5.11
N ILE A 84 1.30 0.65 6.27
CA ILE A 84 1.15 -0.51 7.15
C ILE A 84 -0.26 -0.52 7.75
N ASP A 85 -1.04 -1.53 7.42
CA ASP A 85 -2.40 -1.70 7.95
C ASP A 85 -2.39 -2.30 9.34
N TYR A 86 -1.69 -3.42 9.50
CA TYR A 86 -1.63 -4.21 10.72
C TYR A 86 -0.23 -4.77 10.98
N VAL A 87 0.03 -5.03 12.24
CA VAL A 87 1.27 -5.64 12.72
C VAL A 87 1.00 -7.06 13.20
N LEU A 88 1.82 -8.00 12.77
CA LEU A 88 1.86 -9.36 13.29
C LEU A 88 3.07 -9.50 14.22
N VAL A 89 2.83 -9.96 15.44
CA VAL A 89 3.87 -10.16 16.43
C VAL A 89 3.57 -11.42 17.25
N GLU A 90 4.62 -12.04 17.77
CA GLU A 90 4.45 -13.08 18.78
C GLU A 90 3.78 -12.52 20.05
N GLU A 91 2.84 -13.29 20.60
CA GLU A 91 1.96 -12.91 21.72
C GLU A 91 2.72 -12.33 22.93
N ARG A 92 3.91 -12.89 23.23
CA ARG A 92 4.76 -12.42 24.33
C ARG A 92 5.25 -10.97 24.20
N PHE A 93 5.30 -10.43 22.98
CA PHE A 93 5.76 -9.06 22.70
C PHE A 93 4.62 -8.09 22.38
N ALA A 94 3.41 -8.58 22.11
CA ALA A 94 2.22 -7.77 21.90
C ALA A 94 2.03 -6.66 22.97
N PRO A 95 2.11 -6.93 24.29
CA PRO A 95 1.92 -5.88 25.29
C PRO A 95 3.01 -4.79 25.24
N THR A 96 4.23 -5.16 24.85
CA THR A 96 5.34 -4.20 24.72
C THR A 96 5.10 -3.25 23.56
N LEU A 97 4.62 -3.77 22.43
CA LEU A 97 4.29 -2.98 21.25
C LEU A 97 3.08 -2.06 21.51
N VAL A 98 1.99 -2.59 22.07
CA VAL A 98 0.79 -1.80 22.37
C VAL A 98 1.12 -0.65 23.34
N CYS A 99 1.90 -0.92 24.39
CA CYS A 99 2.32 0.11 25.35
C CYS A 99 3.17 1.21 24.69
N THR A 100 4.10 0.82 23.80
CA THR A 100 4.98 1.78 23.09
C THR A 100 4.20 2.62 22.08
N HIS A 101 3.14 2.06 21.48
CA HIS A 101 2.36 2.69 20.41
C HIS A 101 1.02 3.29 20.85
N ALA A 102 0.69 3.37 22.14
CA ALA A 102 -0.64 3.80 22.61
C ALA A 102 -1.12 5.18 22.08
N ARG A 103 -0.20 6.03 21.60
CA ARG A 103 -0.50 7.32 20.96
C ARG A 103 -0.86 7.23 19.47
N PHE A 104 -0.53 6.11 18.82
CA PHE A 104 -0.72 5.88 17.40
C PHE A 104 -1.65 4.70 17.18
N CYS A 105 -2.78 4.93 16.50
CA CYS A 105 -3.74 3.87 16.23
C CYS A 105 -3.18 2.90 15.17
N LEU A 106 -2.59 1.78 15.63
CA LEU A 106 -2.10 0.67 14.82
C LEU A 106 -2.73 -0.62 15.32
N VAL A 107 -3.30 -1.41 14.41
CA VAL A 107 -3.91 -2.69 14.75
C VAL A 107 -2.79 -3.73 14.89
N VAL A 108 -2.67 -4.32 16.08
CA VAL A 108 -1.78 -5.45 16.36
C VAL A 108 -2.65 -6.72 16.37
N ILE A 109 -2.29 -7.69 15.54
CA ILE A 109 -2.93 -9.01 15.42
C ILE A 109 -1.94 -10.04 15.95
#